data_AF-A0A7S2IPD6-F1
#
_entry.id   AF-A0A7S2IPD6-F1
#
_cell.length_a   1.000
_cell.length_b   1.000
_cell.length_c   1.000
_cell.angle_alpha   90.00
_cell.angle_beta   90.00
_cell.angle_gamma   90.00
#
_symmetry.space_group_name_H-M   'P 1'
#
loop_
_entity.id
_entity.type
_entity.pdbx_description
1 polymer ?
#
loop_
_entity_poly.entity_id
_entity_poly.type
_entity_poly.pdbx_seq_one_letter_code
_entity_poly.pdbx_strand_id
1 'polypeptide(L)'
;MFQSLVLQTETAKSMAHSLQDEDGEMGGDFVIARLTRSMKLTLTVLVIIPRLGIASYLLWVGCRWLLATNNFSDLILNAVALEFILCLKDVLYTAIVSRRSMLDLEATNIKPANAKEPESLAVFIGTLTWAIIGAVWVLGYMGWPGHQGWQRVLVDYQWDVHEVCKAWILKRYAV
;
A
#
# COMPACT_ATOMS: atom_id res chain seq x y z
N MET A 1 12.85 0.31 2.75
CA MET A 1 12.68 1.26 3.89
C MET A 1 12.14 0.61 5.16
N PHE A 2 10.91 0.05 5.19
CA PHE A 2 10.33 -0.56 6.40
C PHE A 2 11.12 -1.76 6.95
N GLN A 3 11.50 -2.71 6.07
CA GLN A 3 12.32 -3.86 6.47
C GLN A 3 13.69 -3.40 7.00
N SER A 4 14.29 -2.41 6.36
CA SER A 4 15.58 -1.83 6.74
C SER A 4 15.55 -1.19 8.14
N LEU A 5 14.49 -0.46 8.47
CA LEU A 5 14.37 0.30 9.74
C LEU A 5 13.89 -0.53 10.94
N VAL A 6 12.99 -1.50 10.73
CA VAL A 6 12.38 -2.23 11.85
C VAL A 6 13.12 -3.54 12.13
N LEU A 7 13.47 -4.29 11.08
CA LEU A 7 14.04 -5.63 11.21
C LEU A 7 15.56 -5.63 11.40
N GLN A 8 16.30 -4.70 10.79
CA GLN A 8 17.78 -4.76 10.78
C GLN A 8 18.49 -3.82 11.77
N THR A 9 17.82 -2.78 12.28
CA THR A 9 18.46 -1.87 13.25
C THR A 9 18.68 -2.57 14.59
N GLU A 10 19.87 -2.51 15.17
CA GLU A 10 20.15 -3.10 16.49
C GLU A 10 19.29 -2.43 17.58
N THR A 11 18.83 -3.23 18.56
CA THR A 11 18.02 -2.71 19.66
C THR A 11 18.90 -2.09 20.74
N ALA A 12 18.75 -0.79 21.00
CA ALA A 12 19.40 -0.12 22.13
C ALA A 12 18.47 -0.02 23.36
N LYS A 13 19.07 0.03 24.57
CA LYS A 13 18.34 0.24 25.83
C LYS A 13 17.90 1.69 26.04
N SER A 14 18.56 2.66 25.40
CA SER A 14 18.28 4.10 25.54
C SER A 14 18.35 4.82 24.19
N MET A 15 17.44 5.76 23.96
CA MET A 15 17.40 6.62 22.76
C MET A 15 18.52 7.65 22.73
N ALA A 16 19.17 7.94 23.86
CA ALA A 16 20.32 8.87 23.88
C ALA A 16 21.53 8.36 23.06
N HIS A 17 21.57 7.05 22.75
CA HIS A 17 22.62 6.41 21.94
C HIS A 17 22.13 5.98 20.55
N SER A 18 21.03 6.55 20.05
CA SER A 18 20.51 6.20 18.72
C SER A 18 21.28 6.85 17.58
N LEU A 19 21.88 8.01 17.84
CA LEU A 19 22.66 8.79 16.87
C LEU A 19 24.14 8.44 17.02
N GLN A 20 24.78 8.20 15.88
CA GLN A 20 26.22 8.07 15.77
C GLN A 20 26.70 9.09 14.75
N ASP A 21 27.66 9.92 15.16
CA ASP A 21 28.35 10.83 14.25
C ASP A 21 29.19 9.98 13.29
N GLU A 22 29.02 10.18 11.98
CA GLU A 22 29.97 9.64 11.01
C GLU A 22 31.22 10.53 10.99
N ASP A 23 32.39 9.92 11.24
CA ASP A 23 33.70 10.57 11.24
C ASP A 23 34.19 10.90 9.81
N GLY A 24 33.33 11.50 8.98
CA GLY A 24 33.63 11.91 7.60
C GLY A 24 34.14 13.35 7.53
N GLU A 25 35.22 13.58 6.77
CA GLU A 25 35.79 14.91 6.53
C GLU A 25 34.70 15.89 6.01
N MET A 26 34.41 16.91 6.82
CA MET A 26 33.65 18.14 6.47
C MET A 26 32.12 18.01 6.36
N GLY A 27 31.46 17.53 7.42
CA GLY A 27 30.02 17.75 7.63
C GLY A 27 29.43 16.78 8.65
N GLY A 28 28.91 17.28 9.77
CA GLY A 28 28.34 16.46 10.85
C GLY A 28 27.00 15.85 10.46
N ASP A 29 27.02 14.82 9.61
CA ASP A 29 25.84 14.05 9.27
C ASP A 29 25.54 13.06 10.39
N PHE A 30 24.37 13.22 11.02
CA PHE A 30 23.91 12.33 12.08
C PHE A 30 23.31 11.07 11.47
N VAL A 31 23.86 9.89 11.78
CA VAL A 31 23.32 8.61 11.32
C VAL A 31 22.56 7.89 12.43
N ILE A 32 21.31 7.50 12.17
CA ILE A 32 20.55 6.65 13.10
C ILE A 32 21.05 5.20 12.96
N ALA A 33 21.79 4.72 13.96
CA ALA A 33 22.33 3.36 13.98
C ALA A 33 21.50 2.40 14.85
N ARG A 34 20.80 2.90 15.88
CA ARG A 34 20.13 2.06 16.89
C ARG A 34 18.76 2.60 17.29
N LEU A 35 17.78 1.71 17.51
CA LEU A 35 16.43 2.08 17.95
C LEU A 35 15.99 1.27 19.17
N THR A 36 15.31 1.89 20.14
CA THR A 36 14.78 1.16 21.30
C THR A 36 13.61 0.24 20.92
N ARG A 37 13.48 -0.90 21.61
CA ARG A 37 12.41 -1.88 21.35
C ARG A 37 11.01 -1.33 21.58
N SER A 38 10.83 -0.43 22.55
CA SER A 38 9.57 0.29 22.76
C SER A 38 9.22 1.19 21.58
N MET A 39 10.18 1.97 21.08
CA MET A 39 10.00 2.84 19.91
C MET A 39 9.64 2.03 18.66
N LYS A 40 10.31 0.87 18.43
CA LYS A 40 9.96 -0.04 17.34
C LYS A 40 8.52 -0.55 17.43
N LEU A 41 8.08 -0.93 18.64
CA LEU A 41 6.72 -1.39 18.87
C LEU A 41 5.72 -0.26 18.62
N THR A 42 5.98 0.94 19.14
CA THR A 42 5.12 2.12 18.95
C THR A 42 5.00 2.48 17.47
N LEU A 43 6.11 2.54 16.73
CA LEU A 43 6.08 2.79 15.28
C LEU A 43 5.28 1.71 14.54
N THR A 44 5.46 0.45 14.92
CA THR A 44 4.72 -0.66 14.28
C THR A 44 3.23 -0.55 14.53
N VAL A 45 2.82 -0.32 15.78
CA VAL A 45 1.41 -0.31 16.17
C VAL A 45 0.70 0.98 15.75
N LEU A 46 1.33 2.14 15.88
CA LEU A 46 0.69 3.43 15.61
C LEU A 46 0.84 3.93 14.19
N VAL A 47 1.82 3.43 13.43
CA VAL A 47 2.06 3.90 12.05
C VAL A 47 1.82 2.79 11.05
N ILE A 48 2.47 1.64 11.23
CA ILE A 48 2.47 0.59 10.21
C ILE A 48 1.14 -0.16 10.15
N ILE A 49 0.61 -0.60 11.30
CA ILE A 49 -0.69 -1.30 11.35
C ILE A 49 -1.82 -0.42 10.80
N PRO A 50 -2.05 0.82 11.26
CA PRO A 50 -3.14 1.63 10.72
C PRO A 50 -2.93 1.98 9.25
N ARG A 51 -1.69 2.22 8.81
CA ARG A 51 -1.41 2.44 7.38
C ARG A 51 -1.75 1.21 6.53
N LEU A 52 -1.39 0.01 6.99
CA LEU A 52 -1.75 -1.24 6.30
C LEU A 52 -3.26 -1.48 6.34
N GLY A 53 -3.92 -1.17 7.45
CA GLY A 53 -5.38 -1.27 7.59
C GLY A 53 -6.13 -0.33 6.65
N ILE A 54 -5.68 0.93 6.54
CA ILE A 54 -6.26 1.90 5.60
C ILE A 54 -6.01 1.44 4.16
N ALA A 55 -4.81 0.99 3.83
CA ALA A 55 -4.49 0.51 2.48
C ALA A 55 -5.29 -0.74 2.09
N SER A 56 -5.44 -1.71 2.99
CA SER A 56 -6.24 -2.92 2.73
C SER A 56 -7.73 -2.62 2.65
N TYR A 57 -8.23 -1.70 3.49
CA TYR A 57 -9.61 -1.23 3.42
C TYR A 57 -9.89 -0.48 2.11
N LEU A 58 -9.00 0.44 1.71
CA LEU A 58 -9.09 1.14 0.43
C LEU A 58 -9.00 0.20 -0.76
N LEU A 59 -8.17 -0.85 -0.70
CA LEU A 59 -8.14 -1.87 -1.74
C LEU A 59 -9.48 -2.59 -1.85
N TRP A 60 -10.03 -3.04 -0.72
CA TRP A 60 -11.29 -3.79 -0.71
C TRP A 60 -12.49 -2.95 -1.16
N VAL A 61 -12.64 -1.74 -0.60
CA VAL A 61 -13.71 -0.81 -0.97
C VAL A 61 -13.48 -0.29 -2.39
N GLY A 62 -12.26 0.10 -2.75
CA GLY A 62 -11.92 0.61 -4.08
C GLY A 62 -12.27 -0.38 -5.19
N CYS A 63 -11.93 -1.67 -5.03
CA CYS A 63 -12.32 -2.70 -5.99
C CYS A 63 -13.85 -2.76 -6.18
N ARG A 64 -14.61 -2.75 -5.08
CA ARG A 64 -16.08 -2.83 -5.13
C ARG A 64 -16.72 -1.62 -5.81
N TRP A 65 -16.22 -0.42 -5.54
CA TRP A 65 -16.77 0.82 -6.08
C TRP A 65 -16.39 1.02 -7.55
N LEU A 66 -15.15 0.67 -7.93
CA LEU A 66 -14.71 0.72 -9.33
C LEU A 66 -15.52 -0.26 -10.20
N LEU A 67 -15.76 -1.49 -9.72
CA LEU A 67 -16.53 -2.50 -10.46
C LEU A 67 -18.04 -2.20 -10.55
N ALA A 68 -18.58 -1.40 -9.63
CA ALA A 68 -19.99 -0.98 -9.68
C ALA A 68 -20.24 0.19 -10.65
N THR A 69 -19.19 0.82 -11.17
CA THR A 69 -19.30 2.02 -12.00
C THR A 69 -19.36 1.65 -13.49
N ASN A 70 -20.52 1.82 -14.12
CA ASN A 70 -20.72 1.47 -15.54
C ASN A 70 -20.27 2.57 -16.52
N ASN A 71 -20.21 3.82 -16.07
CA ASN A 71 -19.80 4.95 -16.92
C ASN A 71 -18.32 5.24 -16.79
N PHE A 72 -17.64 5.41 -17.92
CA PHE A 72 -16.21 5.75 -17.94
C PHE A 72 -15.88 7.09 -17.25
N SER A 73 -16.75 8.09 -17.37
CA SER A 73 -16.59 9.40 -16.70
C SER A 73 -16.56 9.25 -15.17
N ASP A 74 -17.48 8.46 -14.62
CA ASP A 74 -17.59 8.22 -13.19
C ASP A 74 -16.39 7.41 -12.67
N LEU A 75 -15.84 6.51 -13.50
CA LEU A 75 -14.66 5.73 -13.18
C LEU A 75 -13.42 6.64 -13.05
N ILE A 76 -13.23 7.57 -13.99
CA ILE A 76 -12.15 8.56 -13.90
C ILE A 76 -12.30 9.42 -12.64
N LEU A 77 -13.52 9.89 -12.35
CA LEU A 77 -13.77 10.76 -11.20
C LEU A 77 -13.45 10.05 -9.88
N ASN A 78 -13.86 8.78 -9.75
CA ASN A 78 -13.52 7.93 -8.61
C ASN A 78 -12.01 7.69 -8.47
N ALA A 79 -11.30 7.49 -9.59
CA ALA A 79 -9.85 7.31 -9.58
C ALA A 79 -9.11 8.58 -9.11
N VAL A 80 -9.51 9.76 -9.61
CA VAL A 80 -8.93 11.05 -9.19
C VAL A 80 -9.23 11.36 -7.72
N ALA A 81 -10.44 11.05 -7.25
CA ALA A 81 -10.78 11.21 -5.84
C ALA A 81 -9.91 10.32 -4.93
N LEU A 82 -9.63 9.09 -5.35
CA LEU A 82 -8.73 8.19 -4.63
C LEU A 82 -7.30 8.74 -4.59
N GLU A 83 -6.80 9.27 -5.72
CA GLU A 83 -5.47 9.90 -5.78
C GLU A 83 -5.36 11.08 -4.79
N PHE A 84 -6.39 11.93 -4.70
CA PHE A 84 -6.44 12.99 -3.71
C PHE A 84 -6.34 12.46 -2.27
N ILE A 85 -7.06 11.39 -1.93
CA ILE A 85 -6.99 10.74 -0.61
C ILE A 85 -5.58 10.20 -0.34
N LEU A 86 -4.90 9.66 -1.35
CA LEU A 86 -3.54 9.14 -1.21
C LEU A 86 -2.51 10.27 -0.97
N CYS A 87 -2.69 11.43 -1.62
CA CYS A 87 -1.85 12.62 -1.43
C CYS A 87 -2.16 13.38 -0.13
N LEU A 88 -3.35 13.22 0.43
CA LEU A 88 -3.78 13.92 1.65
C LEU A 88 -2.80 13.72 2.81
N LYS A 89 -2.19 12.53 2.94
CA LYS A 89 -1.20 12.23 3.99
C LYS A 89 0.02 13.18 3.93
N ASP A 90 0.45 13.55 2.72
CA ASP A 90 1.65 14.36 2.50
C ASP A 90 1.31 15.85 2.74
N VAL A 91 0.10 16.27 2.36
CA VAL A 91 -0.43 17.61 2.70
C VAL A 91 -0.62 17.76 4.20
N LEU A 92 -1.18 16.75 4.88
CA LEU A 92 -1.33 16.77 6.33
C LEU A 92 0.03 16.78 7.04
N TYR A 93 1.02 16.04 6.52
CA TYR A 93 2.37 16.05 7.07
C TYR A 93 2.98 17.46 7.02
N THR A 94 2.92 18.14 5.87
CA THR A 94 3.46 19.50 5.72
C THR A 94 2.67 20.55 6.50
N ALA A 95 1.38 20.33 6.74
CA ALA A 95 0.54 21.24 7.53
C ALA A 95 0.73 21.08 9.05
N ILE A 96 0.94 19.86 9.54
CA ILE A 96 0.98 19.56 10.99
C ILE A 96 2.42 19.65 11.54
N VAL A 97 3.42 19.23 10.77
CA VAL A 97 4.80 19.15 11.25
C VAL A 97 5.49 20.50 11.12
N SER A 98 6.13 20.94 12.22
CA SER A 98 6.87 22.21 12.22
C SER A 98 8.09 22.15 11.29
N ARG A 99 8.43 23.27 10.66
CA ARG A 99 9.60 23.40 9.77
C ARG A 99 10.91 22.96 10.45
N ARG A 100 11.03 23.17 11.77
CA ARG A 100 12.20 22.75 12.54
C ARG A 100 12.34 21.23 12.56
N SER A 101 11.26 20.51 12.85
CA SER A 101 11.25 19.05 12.83
C SER A 101 11.53 18.48 11.44
N MET A 102 11.10 19.17 10.37
CA MET A 102 11.42 18.75 9.00
C MET A 102 12.92 18.87 8.71
N LEU A 103 13.54 19.99 9.10
CA LEU A 103 14.99 20.20 8.93
C LEU A 103 15.81 19.19 9.73
N ASP A 104 15.41 18.90 10.97
CA ASP A 104 16.08 17.90 11.81
C ASP A 104 15.99 16.49 11.17
N LEU A 105 14.88 16.17 10.50
CA LEU A 105 14.71 14.90 9.79
C LEU A 105 15.52 14.84 8.48
N GLU A 106 15.63 15.94 7.74
CA GLU A 106 16.45 16.02 6.53
C GLU A 106 17.95 15.87 6.82
N ALA A 107 18.40 16.38 7.96
CA ALA A 107 19.78 16.24 8.42
C ALA A 107 20.09 14.84 9.00
N THR A 108 19.09 13.99 9.18
CA THR A 108 19.28 12.68 9.80
C THR A 108 19.31 11.58 8.74
N ASN A 109 20.51 11.06 8.48
CA ASN A 109 20.71 9.96 7.54
C ASN A 109 20.39 8.60 8.18
N ILE A 110 19.77 7.71 7.42
CA ILE A 110 19.48 6.33 7.85
C ILE A 110 20.48 5.42 7.15
N LYS A 111 21.24 4.63 7.92
CA LYS A 111 22.19 3.69 7.35
C LYS A 111 21.46 2.69 6.44
N PRO A 112 21.85 2.55 5.16
CA PRO A 112 21.20 1.61 4.27
C PRO A 112 21.43 0.18 4.76
N ALA A 113 20.36 -0.61 4.74
CA ALA A 113 20.31 -2.02 5.11
C ALA A 113 21.38 -2.90 4.46
N ASN A 114 21.71 -2.59 3.21
CA ASN A 114 22.72 -3.26 2.42
C ASN A 114 23.56 -2.18 1.74
N ALA A 115 24.86 -2.15 2.00
CA ALA A 115 25.80 -1.23 1.35
C ALA A 115 26.00 -1.54 -0.15
N LYS A 116 25.57 -2.73 -0.60
CA LYS A 116 25.50 -3.12 -2.00
C LYS A 116 24.10 -3.68 -2.24
N GLU A 117 23.27 -2.98 -3.00
CA GLU A 117 22.06 -3.57 -3.54
C GLU A 117 22.49 -4.70 -4.48
N PRO A 118 22.15 -5.96 -4.21
CA PRO A 118 22.43 -7.00 -5.18
C PRO A 118 21.55 -6.70 -6.40
N GLU A 119 22.19 -6.47 -7.54
CA GLU A 119 21.58 -6.47 -8.87
C GLU A 119 21.01 -7.86 -9.16
N SER A 120 19.90 -8.18 -8.49
CA SER A 120 19.34 -9.51 -8.47
C SER A 120 18.04 -9.55 -9.25
N LEU A 121 17.99 -10.46 -10.22
CA LEU A 121 16.77 -10.95 -10.86
C LEU A 121 15.65 -11.25 -9.85
N ALA A 122 15.98 -11.59 -8.61
CA ALA A 122 14.99 -11.83 -7.54
C ALA A 122 14.13 -10.59 -7.23
N VAL A 123 14.67 -9.38 -7.32
CA VAL A 123 13.90 -8.13 -7.09
C VAL A 123 12.88 -7.92 -8.21
N PHE A 124 13.28 -8.18 -9.46
CA PHE A 124 12.38 -8.14 -10.62
C PHE A 124 11.29 -9.21 -10.52
N ILE A 125 11.66 -10.45 -10.17
CA ILE A 125 10.70 -11.55 -9.97
C ILE A 125 9.72 -11.20 -8.84
N GLY A 126 10.18 -10.57 -7.76
CA GLY A 126 9.31 -10.11 -6.68
C GLY A 126 8.26 -9.11 -7.16
N THR A 127 8.66 -8.15 -8.00
CA THR A 127 7.73 -7.17 -8.58
C THR A 127 6.71 -7.83 -9.52
N LEU A 128 7.17 -8.75 -10.38
CA LEU A 128 6.30 -9.52 -11.26
C LEU A 128 5.30 -10.38 -10.46
N THR A 129 5.74 -10.94 -9.34
CA THR A 129 4.90 -11.76 -8.45
C THR A 129 3.76 -10.92 -7.88
N TRP A 130 4.02 -9.69 -7.43
CA TRP A 130 2.96 -8.79 -6.97
C TRP A 130 1.95 -8.42 -8.07
N ALA A 131 2.41 -8.24 -9.31
CA ALA A 131 1.52 -8.00 -10.45
C ALA A 131 0.60 -9.20 -10.72
N ILE A 132 1.14 -10.42 -10.67
CA ILE A 132 0.37 -11.66 -10.84
C ILE A 132 -0.64 -11.80 -9.70
N ILE A 133 -0.25 -11.57 -8.45
CA ILE A 133 -1.15 -11.61 -7.29
C ILE A 133 -2.30 -10.60 -7.47
N GLY A 134 -2.00 -9.38 -7.91
CA GLY A 134 -3.01 -8.37 -8.21
C GLY A 134 -3.98 -8.81 -9.30
N ALA A 135 -3.48 -9.40 -10.40
CA ALA A 135 -4.32 -9.94 -11.45
C ALA A 135 -5.24 -11.06 -10.94
N VAL A 136 -4.68 -12.02 -10.20
CA VAL A 136 -5.46 -13.11 -9.59
C VAL A 136 -6.52 -12.57 -8.63
N TRP A 137 -6.19 -11.55 -7.84
CA TRP A 137 -7.13 -10.88 -6.93
C TRP A 137 -8.30 -10.27 -7.68
N VAL A 138 -8.04 -9.53 -8.76
CA VAL A 138 -9.08 -8.91 -9.60
C VAL A 138 -9.95 -9.97 -10.26
N LEU A 139 -9.36 -11.04 -10.82
CA LEU A 139 -10.11 -12.14 -11.42
C LEU A 139 -10.96 -12.89 -10.40
N GLY A 140 -10.45 -13.10 -9.18
CA GLY A 140 -11.23 -13.67 -8.07
C GLY A 140 -12.42 -12.80 -7.67
N TYR A 141 -12.27 -11.48 -7.75
CA TYR A 141 -13.34 -10.53 -7.42
C TYR A 141 -14.41 -10.43 -8.52
N MET A 142 -14.00 -10.37 -9.79
CA MET A 142 -14.90 -10.29 -10.96
C MET A 142 -15.60 -11.61 -11.26
N GLY A 143 -15.01 -12.74 -10.87
CA GLY A 143 -15.46 -14.06 -11.28
C GLY A 143 -14.78 -14.51 -12.58
N TRP A 144 -14.89 -15.80 -12.88
CA TRP A 144 -14.41 -16.43 -14.11
C TRP A 144 -15.44 -17.51 -14.50
N PRO A 145 -15.56 -17.94 -15.77
CA PRO A 145 -16.49 -19.00 -16.16
C PRO A 145 -16.41 -20.22 -15.22
N GLY A 146 -17.50 -20.46 -14.49
CA GLY A 146 -17.65 -21.56 -13.52
C GLY A 146 -17.49 -21.17 -12.03
N HIS A 147 -17.04 -19.96 -11.70
CA HIS A 147 -16.92 -19.49 -10.32
C HIS A 147 -17.63 -18.14 -10.13
N GLN A 148 -18.59 -18.11 -9.20
CA GLN A 148 -19.25 -16.88 -8.77
C GLN A 148 -18.22 -16.04 -7.99
N GLY A 149 -17.84 -14.88 -8.53
CA GLY A 149 -16.89 -13.97 -7.90
C GLY A 149 -17.34 -13.55 -6.50
N TRP A 150 -16.43 -12.95 -5.72
CA TRP A 150 -16.80 -12.45 -4.39
C TRP A 150 -17.86 -11.34 -4.43
N GLN A 151 -17.98 -10.63 -5.56
CA GLN A 151 -19.08 -9.71 -5.81
C GLN A 151 -20.22 -10.43 -6.55
N ARG A 152 -21.40 -10.48 -5.93
CA ARG A 152 -22.57 -11.26 -6.42
C ARG A 152 -23.41 -10.58 -7.50
N VAL A 153 -23.13 -9.31 -7.79
CA VAL A 153 -23.88 -8.52 -8.79
C VAL A 153 -22.93 -7.51 -9.44
N LEU A 154 -22.38 -7.87 -10.59
CA LEU A 154 -21.85 -6.90 -11.56
C LEU A 154 -22.90 -6.66 -12.65
N VAL A 155 -23.21 -5.39 -12.87
CA VAL A 155 -24.09 -4.98 -13.99
C VAL A 155 -23.34 -5.22 -15.30
N ASP A 156 -24.04 -5.74 -16.31
CA ASP A 156 -23.51 -6.09 -17.65
C ASP A 156 -22.40 -7.16 -17.70
N TYR A 157 -22.07 -7.83 -16.59
CA TYR A 157 -21.10 -8.92 -16.59
C TYR A 157 -21.74 -10.25 -16.98
N GLN A 158 -21.30 -10.79 -18.12
CA GLN A 158 -21.93 -11.92 -18.79
C GLN A 158 -21.84 -13.25 -18.04
N TRP A 159 -21.07 -13.37 -16.96
CA TRP A 159 -20.84 -14.65 -16.27
C TRP A 159 -21.36 -14.70 -14.82
N ASP A 160 -21.93 -13.61 -14.28
CA ASP A 160 -22.38 -13.55 -12.87
C ASP A 160 -23.86 -13.94 -12.71
N VAL A 161 -24.76 -13.33 -13.47
CA VAL A 161 -26.22 -13.59 -13.39
C VAL A 161 -26.77 -14.35 -14.60
N HIS A 162 -25.90 -14.75 -15.53
CA HIS A 162 -26.32 -15.31 -16.82
C HIS A 162 -27.16 -16.57 -16.67
N GLU A 163 -26.77 -17.51 -15.82
CA GLU A 163 -27.53 -18.77 -15.65
C GLU A 163 -28.93 -18.54 -15.06
N VAL A 164 -29.06 -17.63 -14.09
CA VAL A 164 -30.35 -17.32 -13.44
C VAL A 164 -31.25 -16.47 -14.35
N CYS A 165 -30.68 -15.45 -15.00
CA CYS A 165 -31.41 -14.58 -15.92
C CYS A 165 -31.79 -15.29 -17.22
N LYS A 166 -30.98 -16.22 -17.72
CA LYS A 166 -31.27 -16.97 -18.96
C LYS A 166 -32.57 -17.76 -18.85
N ALA A 167 -32.82 -18.40 -17.70
CA ALA A 167 -34.08 -19.11 -17.44
C ALA A 167 -35.29 -18.16 -17.44
N TRP A 168 -35.16 -16.97 -16.82
CA TRP A 168 -36.23 -15.97 -16.80
C TRP A 168 -36.47 -15.32 -18.18
N ILE A 169 -35.40 -14.98 -18.90
CA ILE A 169 -35.46 -14.37 -20.25
C ILE A 169 -36.08 -15.34 -21.24
N LEU A 170 -35.65 -16.61 -21.25
CA LEU A 170 -36.26 -17.65 -22.09
C LEU A 170 -37.75 -17.79 -21.78
N LYS A 171 -38.16 -17.77 -20.51
CA LYS A 171 -39.58 -17.83 -20.14
C LYS A 171 -40.37 -16.58 -20.56
N ARG A 172 -39.77 -15.39 -20.53
CA ARG A 172 -40.45 -14.11 -20.80
C ARG A 172 -40.55 -13.78 -22.29
N TYR A 173 -39.54 -14.18 -23.07
CA TYR A 173 -39.40 -13.84 -24.50
C TYR A 173 -39.48 -15.05 -25.44
N ALA A 174 -39.78 -16.26 -24.95
CA ALA A 174 -40.23 -17.35 -25.82
C ALA A 174 -41.59 -16.95 -26.43
N VAL A 175 -41.52 -16.45 -27.67
CA VAL A 175 -42.62 -16.40 -28.63
C VAL A 175 -42.60 -17.70 -29.43
#